data_AF-A0A814FTR8-F1
#
_entry.id   AF-A0A814FTR8-F1
#
_cell.length_a   1.000
_cell.length_b   1.000
_cell.length_c   1.000
_cell.angle_alpha   90.00
_cell.angle_beta   90.00
_cell.angle_gamma   90.00
#
_symmetry.space_group_name_H-M   'P 1'
#
loop_
_entity.id
_entity.type
_entity.pdbx_description
1 polymer ?
#
loop_
_entity_poly.entity_id
_entity_poly.type
_entity_poly.pdbx_seq_one_letter_code
_entity_poly.pdbx_strand_id
1 'polypeptide(L)'
;MLHTTVTIDQIQEAFDQFNRGQKYLYNNLITTIKDNQTNEIYLVELFDELRDNVDLFENMNEQFLDFLQFQINWTKQTKVVLDAFSSFQITVISSNTNHTERYLNFLFTLFAIPETSIHDFAHETLQQLVLIVPLASNLLCSIADHQFPFMTKDKDIQIIYIKNLLRLLSYLSIERSRFLEIILSKLIRMDVHASRQDILRSERYYIENELVFPLEQQQHDTNQMKHDQADKLDCLMYSIFEYITNISMKNGKYSR
;
A
#
# COMPACT_ATOMS: atom_id res chain seq x y z
N MET A 1 0.71 33.23 13.39
CA MET A 1 -0.61 32.58 13.52
C MET A 1 -0.53 31.72 14.75
N LEU A 2 -1.50 31.80 15.66
CA LEU A 2 -1.53 30.95 16.85
C LEU A 2 -1.72 29.51 16.37
N HIS A 3 -0.69 28.68 16.53
CA HIS A 3 -0.81 27.24 16.32
C HIS A 3 -1.71 26.71 17.43
N THR A 4 -2.94 26.36 17.10
CA THR A 4 -3.83 25.65 18.02
C THR A 4 -3.36 24.20 18.05
N THR A 5 -2.29 23.93 18.78
CA THR A 5 -1.85 22.56 19.08
C THR A 5 -2.92 21.90 19.91
N VAL A 6 -3.45 20.77 19.42
CA VAL A 6 -4.35 19.95 20.22
C VAL A 6 -3.55 19.42 21.39
N THR A 7 -3.97 19.72 22.62
CA THR A 7 -3.28 19.23 23.81
C THR A 7 -3.70 17.81 24.13
N ILE A 8 -2.84 17.08 24.84
CA ILE A 8 -3.15 15.71 25.26
C ILE A 8 -4.43 15.64 26.10
N ASP A 9 -4.67 16.63 26.97
CA ASP A 9 -5.88 16.73 27.78
C ASP A 9 -7.15 16.77 26.91
N GLN A 10 -7.11 17.47 25.77
CA GLN A 10 -8.24 17.53 24.83
C GLN A 10 -8.47 16.18 24.14
N ILE A 11 -7.41 15.44 23.85
CA ILE A 11 -7.49 14.10 23.25
C ILE A 11 -8.07 13.11 24.25
N GLN A 12 -7.58 13.14 25.49
CA GLN A 12 -8.09 12.31 26.59
C GLN A 12 -9.57 12.59 26.84
N GLU A 13 -9.96 13.86 26.97
CA GLU A 13 -11.36 14.24 27.18
C GLU A 13 -12.25 13.78 26.02
N ALA A 14 -11.77 13.91 24.78
CA ALA A 14 -12.49 13.45 23.59
C ALA A 14 -12.69 11.93 23.60
N PHE A 15 -11.69 11.15 24.02
CA PHE A 15 -11.79 9.69 24.13
C PHE A 15 -12.71 9.26 25.28
N ASP A 16 -12.62 9.91 26.44
CA ASP A 16 -13.49 9.65 27.58
C ASP A 16 -14.97 9.92 27.26
N GLN A 17 -15.27 11.04 26.58
CA GLN A 17 -16.62 11.33 26.14
C GLN A 17 -17.10 10.31 25.10
N PHE A 18 -16.23 9.94 24.16
CA PHE A 18 -16.56 8.94 23.15
C PHE A 18 -16.94 7.59 23.78
N ASN A 19 -16.16 7.14 24.77
CA ASN A 19 -16.43 5.90 25.51
C ASN A 19 -17.74 5.95 26.31
N ARG A 20 -18.20 7.15 26.69
CA ARG A 20 -19.52 7.39 27.31
C ARG A 20 -20.65 7.56 26.28
N GLY A 21 -20.39 7.36 24.99
CA GLY A 21 -21.33 7.50 23.89
C GLY A 21 -21.51 8.93 23.37
N GLN A 22 -20.78 9.90 23.92
CA GLN A 22 -20.83 11.30 23.50
C GLN A 22 -19.77 11.58 22.44
N LYS A 23 -20.19 11.85 21.21
CA LYS A 23 -19.27 11.98 20.06
C LYS A 23 -18.86 13.42 19.73
N TYR A 24 -19.33 14.41 20.47
CA TYR A 24 -19.15 15.82 20.09
C TYR A 24 -17.67 16.24 20.10
N LEU A 25 -16.96 16.07 21.22
CA LEU A 25 -15.54 16.42 21.30
C LEU A 25 -14.67 15.56 20.38
N TYR A 26 -15.00 14.27 20.27
CA TYR A 26 -14.33 13.37 19.32
C TYR A 26 -14.48 13.87 17.88
N ASN A 27 -15.68 14.21 17.43
CA ASN A 27 -15.91 14.72 16.08
C ASN A 27 -15.22 16.07 15.85
N ASN A 28 -15.18 16.93 16.87
CA ASN A 28 -14.43 18.19 16.80
C ASN A 28 -12.94 17.92 16.63
N LEU A 29 -12.35 17.01 17.42
CA LEU A 29 -10.95 16.61 17.30
C LEU A 29 -10.63 16.11 15.88
N ILE A 30 -11.44 15.19 15.35
CA ILE A 30 -11.30 14.66 13.99
C ILE A 30 -11.35 15.80 12.96
N THR A 31 -12.27 16.74 13.12
CA THR A 31 -12.42 17.90 12.22
C THR A 31 -11.18 18.80 12.30
N THR A 32 -10.70 19.11 13.50
CA THR A 32 -9.49 19.91 13.72
C THR A 32 -8.26 19.27 13.06
N ILE A 33 -8.09 17.95 13.19
CA ILE A 33 -6.97 17.24 12.54
C ILE A 33 -7.12 17.30 11.01
N LYS A 34 -8.34 17.11 10.47
CA LYS A 34 -8.58 17.22 9.02
C LYS A 34 -8.30 18.61 8.47
N ASP A 35 -8.69 19.64 9.18
CA ASP A 35 -8.49 21.04 8.77
C ASP A 35 -7.00 21.42 8.78
N ASN A 36 -6.20 20.79 9.66
CA ASN A 36 -4.77 21.03 9.80
C ASN A 36 -3.89 19.97 9.10
N GLN A 37 -4.45 19.06 8.31
CA GLN A 37 -3.70 17.94 7.71
C GLN A 37 -2.60 18.36 6.72
N THR A 38 -2.55 19.63 6.31
CA THR A 38 -1.50 20.19 5.45
C THR A 38 -0.41 20.92 6.23
N ASN A 39 -0.59 21.08 7.55
CA ASN A 39 0.35 21.75 8.42
C ASN A 39 1.33 20.72 9.00
N GLU A 40 2.54 20.69 8.43
CA GLU A 40 3.61 19.77 8.84
C GLU A 40 3.92 19.88 10.34
N ILE A 41 4.09 21.09 10.86
CA ILE A 41 4.45 21.33 12.28
C ILE A 41 3.37 20.74 13.19
N TYR A 42 2.10 21.03 12.89
CA TYR A 42 0.97 20.52 13.66
C TYR A 42 0.92 18.99 13.69
N LEU A 43 1.13 18.33 12.55
CA LEU A 43 1.07 16.86 12.48
C LEU A 43 2.25 16.21 13.20
N VAL A 44 3.45 16.78 13.09
CA VAL A 44 4.62 16.28 13.83
C VAL A 44 4.39 16.40 15.33
N GLU A 45 3.99 17.59 15.81
CA GLU A 45 3.68 17.81 17.23
C GLU A 45 2.56 16.88 17.71
N LEU A 46 1.51 16.66 16.91
CA LEU A 46 0.45 15.71 17.21
C LEU A 46 1.00 14.28 17.36
N PHE A 47 1.77 13.78 16.39
CA PHE A 47 2.27 12.42 16.45
C PHE A 47 3.32 12.20 17.55
N ASP A 48 4.14 13.21 17.84
CA ASP A 48 5.05 13.19 18.98
C ASP A 48 4.27 13.12 20.30
N GLU A 49 3.24 13.96 20.48
CA GLU A 49 2.40 13.95 21.68
C GLU A 49 1.65 12.61 21.83
N LEU A 50 1.11 12.05 20.74
CA LEU A 50 0.45 10.75 20.78
C LEU A 50 1.43 9.61 21.10
N ARG A 51 2.66 9.67 20.58
CA ARG A 51 3.71 8.69 20.87
C ARG A 51 4.12 8.73 22.33
N ASP A 52 4.29 9.93 22.88
CA ASP A 52 4.74 10.12 24.26
C ASP A 52 3.65 9.74 25.29
N ASN A 53 2.41 9.61 24.84
CA ASN A 53 1.25 9.20 25.63
C ASN A 53 0.59 7.90 25.12
N VAL A 54 1.42 6.91 24.73
CA VAL A 54 0.95 5.64 24.14
C VAL A 54 -0.02 4.86 25.05
N ASP A 55 0.01 5.07 26.37
CA ASP A 55 -0.88 4.40 27.33
C ASP A 55 -2.37 4.73 27.09
N LEU A 56 -2.65 5.90 26.52
CA LEU A 56 -4.00 6.24 26.04
C LEU A 56 -4.50 5.27 24.97
N PHE A 57 -3.56 4.56 24.35
CA PHE A 57 -3.78 3.62 23.29
C PHE A 57 -3.97 2.17 23.72
N GLU A 58 -3.74 1.83 24.99
CA GLU A 58 -4.11 0.50 25.50
C GLU A 58 -5.62 0.28 25.46
N ASN A 59 -6.41 1.33 25.72
CA ASN A 59 -7.87 1.32 25.71
C ASN A 59 -8.47 1.95 24.44
N MET A 60 -7.68 2.07 23.38
CA MET A 60 -8.04 2.93 22.25
C MET A 60 -9.34 2.55 21.56
N ASN A 61 -10.01 3.61 21.12
CA ASN A 61 -11.00 3.54 20.08
C ASN A 61 -10.29 3.21 18.77
N GLU A 62 -10.42 1.96 18.32
CA GLU A 62 -9.99 1.49 17.00
C GLU A 62 -10.34 2.48 15.87
N GLN A 63 -11.46 3.20 15.99
CA GLN A 63 -11.90 4.19 15.01
C GLN A 63 -10.94 5.38 14.87
N PHE A 64 -10.15 5.70 15.89
CA PHE A 64 -9.18 6.79 15.82
C PHE A 64 -7.92 6.37 15.04
N LEU A 65 -7.43 5.13 15.23
CA LEU A 65 -6.35 4.61 14.37
C LEU A 65 -6.82 4.54 12.92
N ASP A 66 -8.05 4.08 12.68
CA ASP A 66 -8.60 3.99 11.33
C ASP A 66 -8.75 5.38 10.71
N PHE A 67 -9.12 6.38 11.50
CA PHE A 67 -9.12 7.78 11.06
C PHE A 67 -7.72 8.22 10.62
N LEU A 68 -6.71 8.06 11.48
CA LEU A 68 -5.34 8.49 11.16
C LEU A 68 -4.85 7.76 9.90
N GLN A 69 -5.02 6.43 9.84
CA GLN A 69 -4.51 5.59 8.75
C GLN A 69 -5.24 5.85 7.43
N PHE A 70 -6.57 5.95 7.41
CA PHE A 70 -7.33 5.94 6.14
C PHE A 70 -7.97 7.27 5.75
N GLN A 71 -8.03 8.26 6.64
CA GLN A 71 -8.65 9.56 6.35
C GLN A 71 -7.64 10.71 6.21
N ILE A 72 -6.38 10.52 6.62
CA ILE A 72 -5.30 11.46 6.32
C ILE A 72 -4.80 11.21 4.89
N ASN A 73 -4.60 12.28 4.13
CA ASN A 73 -4.04 12.16 2.80
C ASN A 73 -2.51 12.05 2.85
N TRP A 74 -1.99 10.83 2.93
CA TRP A 74 -0.56 10.54 3.05
C TRP A 74 0.26 10.96 1.84
N THR A 75 -0.31 10.99 0.63
CA THR A 75 0.39 11.41 -0.61
C THR A 75 0.80 12.88 -0.63
N LYS A 76 0.24 13.68 0.27
CA LYS A 76 0.58 15.10 0.40
C LYS A 76 1.53 15.40 1.56
N GLN A 77 1.91 14.38 2.31
CA GLN A 77 2.71 14.55 3.52
C GLN A 77 4.19 14.54 3.20
N THR A 78 4.96 15.28 3.98
CA THR A 78 6.41 15.31 3.86
C THR A 78 7.03 14.12 4.59
N LYS A 79 8.28 13.82 4.26
CA LYS A 79 9.05 12.75 4.91
C LYS A 79 9.08 12.91 6.43
N VAL A 80 9.15 14.15 6.94
CA VAL A 80 9.18 14.42 8.38
C VAL A 80 7.89 13.96 9.06
N VAL A 81 6.73 14.27 8.48
CA VAL A 81 5.43 13.80 8.99
C VAL A 81 5.32 12.28 8.93
N LEU A 82 5.76 11.67 7.82
CA LEU A 82 5.76 10.22 7.65
C LEU A 82 6.63 9.54 8.71
N ASP A 83 7.86 10.01 8.93
CA ASP A 83 8.79 9.49 9.93
C ASP A 83 8.20 9.60 11.36
N ALA A 84 7.56 10.73 11.68
CA ALA A 84 6.88 10.94 12.96
C ALA A 84 5.70 9.96 13.16
N PHE A 85 4.88 9.77 12.12
CA PHE A 85 3.76 8.81 12.15
C PHE A 85 4.23 7.36 12.29
N SER A 86 5.29 6.95 11.58
CA SER A 86 5.87 5.61 11.71
C SER A 86 6.42 5.39 13.11
N SER A 87 7.14 6.37 13.67
CA SER A 87 7.63 6.31 15.05
C SER A 87 6.50 6.12 16.05
N PHE A 88 5.40 6.87 15.92
CA PHE A 88 4.20 6.69 16.73
C PHE A 88 3.61 5.27 16.61
N GLN A 89 3.38 4.78 15.39
CA GLN A 89 2.77 3.46 15.16
C GLN A 89 3.66 2.31 15.66
N ILE A 90 4.97 2.42 15.49
CA ILE A 90 5.94 1.45 16.02
C ILE A 90 5.88 1.42 17.55
N THR A 91 5.79 2.58 18.22
CA THR A 91 5.63 2.63 19.68
C THR A 91 4.30 2.01 20.13
N VAL A 92 3.20 2.27 19.43
CA VAL A 92 1.89 1.64 19.69
C VAL A 92 1.99 0.11 19.58
N ILE A 93 2.60 -0.40 18.51
CA ILE A 93 2.73 -1.85 18.28
C ILE A 93 3.67 -2.50 19.29
N SER A 94 4.74 -1.81 19.66
CA SER A 94 5.70 -2.29 20.66
C SER A 94 5.06 -2.39 22.04
N SER A 95 4.10 -1.50 22.34
CA SER A 95 3.35 -1.50 23.59
C SER A 95 2.21 -2.53 23.58
N ASN A 96 1.53 -2.68 22.44
CA ASN A 96 0.43 -3.62 22.25
C ASN A 96 0.45 -4.24 20.85
N THR A 97 0.92 -5.48 20.77
CA THR A 97 1.07 -6.21 19.49
C THR A 97 -0.26 -6.51 18.80
N ASN A 98 -1.41 -6.34 19.45
CA ASN A 98 -2.73 -6.55 18.83
C ASN A 98 -2.98 -5.58 17.65
N HIS A 99 -2.28 -4.44 17.61
CA HIS A 99 -2.38 -3.49 16.51
C HIS A 99 -1.50 -3.84 15.30
N THR A 100 -0.64 -4.86 15.41
CA THR A 100 0.32 -5.23 14.34
C THR A 100 -0.40 -5.50 13.02
N GLU A 101 -1.36 -6.43 13.02
CA GLU A 101 -2.04 -6.84 11.79
C GLU A 101 -2.75 -5.66 11.13
N ARG A 102 -3.40 -4.79 11.92
CA ARG A 102 -4.03 -3.57 11.42
C ARG A 102 -3.05 -2.66 10.69
N TYR A 103 -1.92 -2.35 11.31
CA TYR A 103 -0.97 -1.43 10.71
C TYR A 103 -0.28 -2.05 9.48
N LEU A 104 0.02 -3.35 9.51
CA LEU A 104 0.52 -4.06 8.33
C LEU A 104 -0.48 -4.02 7.18
N ASN A 105 -1.78 -4.20 7.46
CA ASN A 105 -2.84 -4.05 6.46
C ASN A 105 -2.85 -2.64 5.87
N PHE A 106 -2.73 -1.59 6.70
CA PHE A 106 -2.62 -0.22 6.23
C PHE A 106 -1.41 -0.04 5.29
N LEU A 107 -0.22 -0.49 5.67
CA LEU A 107 0.98 -0.35 4.85
C LEU A 107 0.85 -1.04 3.48
N PHE A 108 0.11 -2.14 3.39
CA PHE A 108 -0.15 -2.81 2.11
C PHE A 108 -1.15 -2.06 1.23
N THR A 109 -2.08 -1.28 1.81
CA THR A 109 -2.92 -0.39 1.01
C THR A 109 -2.11 0.68 0.28
N LEU A 110 -0.97 1.09 0.87
CA LEU A 110 -0.05 2.06 0.28
C LEU A 110 0.67 1.53 -0.96
N PHE A 111 0.80 0.20 -1.12
CA PHE A 111 1.47 -0.40 -2.28
C PHE A 111 0.69 -0.24 -3.59
N ALA A 112 -0.57 0.16 -3.52
CA ALA A 112 -1.41 0.43 -4.69
C ALA A 112 -1.43 1.92 -5.08
N ILE A 113 -0.76 2.79 -4.32
CA ILE A 113 -0.73 4.24 -4.56
C ILE A 113 0.36 4.54 -5.59
N PRO A 114 0.11 5.34 -6.64
CA PRO A 114 1.10 5.64 -7.67
C PRO A 114 2.12 6.70 -7.23
N GLU A 115 2.76 6.51 -6.07
CA GLU A 115 3.74 7.45 -5.52
C GLU A 115 4.93 6.75 -4.87
N THR A 116 6.13 7.06 -5.36
CA THR A 116 7.37 6.38 -4.95
C THR A 116 7.79 6.67 -3.51
N SER A 117 7.63 7.91 -3.05
CA SER A 117 7.91 8.33 -1.65
C SER A 117 7.11 7.51 -0.63
N ILE A 118 5.85 7.22 -0.96
CA ILE A 118 4.93 6.44 -0.11
C ILE A 118 5.34 4.97 -0.05
N HIS A 119 5.84 4.41 -1.15
CA HIS A 119 6.41 3.07 -1.14
C HIS A 119 7.67 2.99 -0.30
N ASP A 120 8.57 3.97 -0.41
CA ASP A 120 9.79 4.03 0.39
C ASP A 120 9.47 4.07 1.88
N PHE A 121 8.54 4.95 2.27
CA PHE A 121 8.00 5.01 3.63
C PHE A 121 7.45 3.66 4.11
N ALA A 122 6.61 3.01 3.30
CA ALA A 122 6.00 1.74 3.67
C ALA A 122 7.06 0.64 3.82
N HIS A 123 8.03 0.57 2.91
CA HIS A 123 9.11 -0.41 2.96
C HIS A 123 10.06 -0.19 4.14
N GLU A 124 10.47 1.05 4.42
CA GLU A 124 11.30 1.39 5.57
C GLU A 124 10.60 1.01 6.88
N THR A 125 9.32 1.32 7.01
CA THR A 125 8.51 0.98 8.19
C THR A 125 8.34 -0.53 8.34
N LEU A 126 8.05 -1.25 7.25
CA LEU A 126 7.94 -2.72 7.27
C LEU A 126 9.24 -3.39 7.71
N GLN A 127 10.40 -2.90 7.27
CA GLN A 127 11.69 -3.41 7.70
C GLN A 127 11.89 -3.29 9.21
N GLN A 128 11.49 -2.16 9.80
CA GLN A 128 11.55 -1.95 11.25
C GLN A 128 10.58 -2.88 11.99
N LEU A 129 9.34 -3.00 11.52
CA LEU A 129 8.32 -3.84 12.16
C LEU A 129 8.69 -5.32 12.18
N VAL A 130 9.29 -5.83 11.10
CA VAL A 130 9.70 -7.25 11.03
C VAL A 130 10.83 -7.56 12.03
N LEU A 131 11.64 -6.56 12.40
CA LEU A 131 12.66 -6.72 13.45
C LEU A 131 12.06 -6.75 14.86
N ILE A 132 10.98 -6.01 15.08
CA ILE A 132 10.35 -5.85 16.39
C ILE A 132 9.32 -6.96 16.65
N VAL A 133 8.59 -7.39 15.62
CA VAL A 133 7.51 -8.38 15.74
C VAL A 133 7.86 -9.64 14.94
N PRO A 134 8.32 -10.73 15.60
CA PRO A 134 8.74 -11.96 14.91
C PRO A 134 7.67 -12.62 14.05
N LEU A 135 6.39 -12.45 14.40
CA LEU A 135 5.25 -13.01 13.66
C LEU A 135 4.83 -12.17 12.45
N ALA A 136 5.40 -10.98 12.26
CA ALA A 136 5.03 -10.08 11.17
C ALA A 136 5.23 -10.72 9.79
N SER A 137 6.30 -11.50 9.58
CA SER A 137 6.56 -12.15 8.28
C SER A 137 5.43 -13.11 7.85
N ASN A 138 4.86 -13.84 8.81
CA ASN A 138 3.75 -14.75 8.56
C ASN A 138 2.45 -14.00 8.23
N LEU A 139 2.16 -12.93 8.97
CA LEU A 139 1.00 -12.07 8.74
C LEU A 139 1.09 -11.40 7.37
N LEU A 140 2.28 -10.92 7.01
CA LEU A 140 2.54 -10.26 5.72
C LEU A 140 2.19 -11.14 4.52
N CYS A 141 2.48 -12.43 4.57
CA CYS A 141 2.08 -13.36 3.51
C CYS A 141 0.56 -13.49 3.40
N SER A 142 -0.15 -13.56 4.53
CA SER A 142 -1.62 -13.62 4.55
C SER A 142 -2.23 -12.34 3.99
N ILE A 143 -1.72 -11.18 4.42
CA ILE A 143 -2.17 -9.86 3.96
C ILE A 143 -1.92 -9.71 2.46
N ALA A 144 -0.76 -10.13 1.95
CA ALA A 144 -0.43 -10.07 0.53
C ALA A 144 -1.42 -10.86 -0.35
N ASP A 145 -1.88 -12.02 0.12
CA ASP A 145 -2.84 -12.82 -0.64
C ASP A 145 -4.25 -12.19 -0.63
N HIS A 146 -4.66 -11.62 0.51
CA HIS A 146 -5.98 -11.01 0.68
C HIS A 146 -6.10 -9.62 0.03
N GLN A 147 -5.06 -8.80 0.09
CA GLN A 147 -5.08 -7.42 -0.41
C GLN A 147 -4.61 -7.28 -1.87
N PHE A 148 -4.26 -8.39 -2.52
CA PHE A 148 -3.86 -8.35 -3.92
C PHE A 148 -4.93 -7.65 -4.79
N PRO A 149 -4.57 -6.65 -5.61
CA PRO A 149 -5.55 -5.89 -6.39
C PRO A 149 -6.40 -6.79 -7.27
N PHE A 150 -7.72 -6.54 -7.25
CA PHE A 150 -8.64 -7.30 -8.08
C PHE A 150 -8.32 -7.13 -9.58
N MET A 151 -8.50 -8.17 -10.39
CA MET A 151 -8.01 -8.23 -11.79
C MET A 151 -8.59 -7.14 -12.70
N THR A 152 -9.75 -6.57 -12.34
CA THR A 152 -10.35 -5.45 -13.09
C THR A 152 -9.71 -4.10 -12.79
N LYS A 153 -8.83 -3.99 -11.79
CA LYS A 153 -8.07 -2.77 -11.52
C LYS A 153 -7.17 -2.40 -12.70
N ASP A 154 -6.78 -1.12 -12.73
CA ASP A 154 -5.91 -0.59 -13.76
C ASP A 154 -4.57 -1.32 -13.81
N LYS A 155 -4.03 -1.43 -15.02
CA LYS A 155 -2.77 -2.11 -15.30
C LYS A 155 -1.63 -1.55 -14.45
N ASP A 156 -1.54 -0.22 -14.34
CA ASP A 156 -0.47 0.44 -13.60
C ASP A 156 -0.52 0.09 -12.11
N ILE A 157 -1.71 0.04 -11.52
CA ILE A 157 -1.90 -0.35 -10.11
C ILE A 157 -1.43 -1.79 -9.89
N GLN A 158 -1.77 -2.72 -10.79
CA GLN A 158 -1.33 -4.11 -10.73
C GLN A 158 0.21 -4.22 -10.78
N ILE A 159 0.84 -3.50 -11.74
CA ILE A 159 2.29 -3.50 -11.92
C ILE A 159 2.98 -2.93 -10.69
N ILE A 160 2.53 -1.78 -10.19
CA ILE A 160 3.10 -1.12 -9.03
C ILE A 160 3.01 -2.04 -7.81
N TYR A 161 1.86 -2.66 -7.57
CA TYR A 161 1.66 -3.58 -6.46
C TYR A 161 2.61 -4.78 -6.53
N ILE A 162 2.75 -5.43 -7.70
CA ILE A 162 3.70 -6.54 -7.89
C ILE A 162 5.14 -6.06 -7.67
N LYS A 163 5.53 -4.89 -8.19
CA LYS A 163 6.88 -4.34 -7.97
C LYS A 163 7.19 -4.14 -6.49
N ASN A 164 6.23 -3.64 -5.71
CA ASN A 164 6.37 -3.50 -4.26
C ASN A 164 6.44 -4.88 -3.56
N LEU A 165 5.64 -5.87 -3.96
CA LEU A 165 5.78 -7.23 -3.45
C LEU A 165 7.15 -7.84 -3.77
N LEU A 166 7.67 -7.63 -4.98
CA LEU A 166 9.00 -8.11 -5.37
C LEU A 166 10.11 -7.40 -4.58
N ARG A 167 9.92 -6.11 -4.25
CA ARG A 167 10.83 -5.36 -3.36
C ARG A 167 10.86 -5.94 -1.95
N LEU A 168 9.73 -6.42 -1.40
CA LEU A 168 9.73 -7.11 -0.08
C LEU A 168 10.74 -8.25 -0.02
N LEU A 169 10.89 -9.00 -1.12
CA LEU A 169 11.76 -10.18 -1.20
C LEU A 169 13.25 -9.87 -1.06
N SER A 170 13.63 -8.58 -1.15
CA SER A 170 15.00 -8.13 -0.89
C SER A 170 15.38 -8.20 0.60
N TYR A 171 14.42 -8.03 1.50
CA TYR A 171 14.64 -8.08 2.95
C TYR A 171 13.86 -9.20 3.67
N LEU A 172 12.80 -9.75 3.06
CA LEU A 172 12.08 -10.94 3.52
C LEU A 172 12.56 -12.19 2.77
N SER A 173 13.86 -12.47 2.83
CA SER A 173 14.48 -13.55 2.07
C SER A 173 13.95 -14.95 2.40
N ILE A 174 13.51 -15.17 3.65
CA ILE A 174 12.97 -16.45 4.14
C ILE A 174 11.60 -16.75 3.51
N GLU A 175 10.73 -15.74 3.40
CA GLU A 175 9.36 -15.89 2.87
C GLU A 175 9.30 -15.81 1.34
N ARG A 176 10.45 -15.73 0.65
CA ARG A 176 10.52 -15.48 -0.80
C ARG A 176 9.65 -16.44 -1.60
N SER A 177 9.74 -17.73 -1.30
CA SER A 177 8.97 -18.77 -2.00
C SER A 177 7.47 -18.56 -1.87
N ARG A 178 7.00 -18.17 -0.67
CA ARG A 178 5.58 -17.98 -0.37
C ARG A 178 5.01 -16.75 -1.07
N PHE A 179 5.75 -15.64 -1.09
CA PHE A 179 5.35 -14.46 -1.88
C PHE A 179 5.33 -14.73 -3.39
N LEU A 180 6.32 -15.45 -3.92
CA LEU A 180 6.33 -15.85 -5.33
C LEU A 180 5.15 -16.76 -5.66
N GLU A 181 4.81 -17.70 -4.78
CA GLU A 181 3.62 -18.55 -4.92
C GLU A 181 2.34 -17.72 -4.98
N ILE A 182 2.18 -16.72 -4.10
CA ILE A 182 1.03 -15.81 -4.13
C ILE A 182 0.95 -15.09 -5.48
N ILE A 183 2.06 -14.46 -5.91
CA ILE A 183 2.11 -13.71 -7.17
C ILE A 183 1.75 -14.63 -8.35
N LEU A 184 2.41 -15.78 -8.47
CA LEU A 184 2.17 -16.74 -9.56
C LEU A 184 0.72 -17.27 -9.54
N SER A 185 0.18 -17.55 -8.36
CA SER A 185 -1.22 -17.99 -8.22
C SER A 185 -2.21 -16.95 -8.74
N LYS A 186 -1.94 -15.66 -8.53
CA LYS A 186 -2.77 -14.57 -9.08
C LYS A 186 -2.61 -14.46 -10.60
N LEU A 187 -1.40 -14.60 -11.14
CA LEU A 187 -1.18 -14.58 -12.59
C LEU A 187 -1.84 -15.75 -13.31
N ILE A 188 -1.76 -16.96 -12.75
CA ILE A 188 -2.47 -18.14 -13.28
C ILE A 188 -3.97 -17.87 -13.30
N ARG A 189 -4.52 -17.28 -12.23
CA ARG A 189 -5.94 -16.93 -12.20
C ARG A 189 -6.28 -15.87 -13.25
N MET A 190 -5.39 -14.89 -13.54
CA MET A 190 -5.61 -13.91 -14.62
C MET A 190 -5.63 -14.59 -16.00
N ASP A 191 -4.68 -15.49 -16.25
CA ASP A 191 -4.59 -16.27 -17.49
C ASP A 191 -5.88 -17.05 -17.78
N VAL A 192 -6.46 -17.69 -16.76
CA VAL A 192 -7.75 -18.39 -16.89
C VAL A 192 -8.90 -17.47 -17.32
N HIS A 193 -8.86 -16.18 -16.96
CA HIS A 193 -9.86 -15.19 -17.36
C HIS A 193 -9.59 -14.58 -18.75
N ALA A 194 -8.43 -14.84 -19.35
CA ALA A 194 -8.05 -14.38 -20.68
C ALA A 194 -8.07 -15.57 -21.66
N SER A 195 -9.25 -16.13 -21.92
CA SER A 195 -9.36 -17.29 -22.79
C SER A 195 -8.86 -16.97 -24.22
N ARG A 196 -8.24 -17.94 -24.88
CA ARG A 196 -7.77 -17.78 -26.26
C ARG A 196 -8.86 -17.29 -27.21
N GLN A 197 -10.11 -17.73 -26.98
CA GLN A 197 -11.24 -17.32 -27.83
C GLN A 197 -11.57 -15.84 -27.64
N ASP A 198 -11.53 -15.35 -26.41
CA ASP A 198 -11.80 -13.94 -26.08
C ASP A 198 -10.69 -13.03 -26.61
N ILE A 199 -9.43 -13.45 -26.48
CA ILE A 199 -8.28 -12.71 -27.05
C ILE A 199 -8.44 -12.57 -28.56
N LEU A 200 -8.64 -13.69 -29.28
CA LEU A 200 -8.80 -13.67 -30.73
C LEU A 200 -10.01 -12.84 -31.18
N ARG A 201 -11.09 -12.83 -30.39
CA ARG A 201 -12.27 -12.02 -30.67
C ARG A 201 -11.97 -10.54 -30.54
N SER A 202 -11.27 -10.12 -29.49
CA SER A 202 -10.86 -8.73 -29.29
C SER A 202 -9.91 -8.24 -30.39
N GLU A 203 -8.96 -9.08 -30.80
CA GLU A 203 -8.04 -8.76 -31.91
C GLU A 203 -8.77 -8.60 -33.25
N ARG A 204 -9.71 -9.50 -33.56
CA ARG A 204 -10.52 -9.39 -34.79
C ARG A 204 -11.41 -8.16 -34.79
N TYR A 205 -12.08 -7.89 -33.67
CA TYR A 205 -12.93 -6.69 -33.54
C TYR A 205 -12.11 -5.41 -33.79
N TYR A 206 -10.89 -5.34 -33.27
CA TYR A 206 -9.98 -4.22 -33.51
C TYR A 206 -9.65 -4.06 -35.00
N ILE A 207 -9.26 -5.16 -35.68
CA ILE A 207 -8.95 -5.17 -37.11
C ILE A 207 -10.17 -4.72 -37.93
N GLU A 208 -11.36 -5.20 -37.60
CA GLU A 208 -12.60 -4.92 -38.34
C GLU A 208 -13.13 -3.49 -38.13
N ASN A 209 -12.87 -2.85 -36.98
CA ASN A 209 -13.46 -1.55 -36.64
C ASN A 209 -12.46 -0.38 -36.72
N GLU A 210 -11.19 -0.58 -36.36
CA GLU A 210 -10.18 0.50 -36.38
C GLU A 210 -9.37 0.57 -37.69
N LEU A 211 -9.08 -0.57 -38.35
CA LEU A 211 -8.32 -0.55 -39.61
C LEU A 211 -9.17 -0.21 -40.85
N VAL A 212 -10.50 -0.14 -40.72
CA VAL A 212 -11.44 0.15 -41.83
C VAL A 212 -11.57 1.65 -42.14
N PHE A 213 -11.02 2.55 -41.30
CA PHE A 213 -10.90 3.99 -41.59
C PHE A 213 -9.44 4.43 -41.77
N PRO A 214 -8.77 4.07 -42.89
CA PRO A 214 -7.42 4.52 -43.17
C PRO A 214 -7.44 5.93 -43.77
N LEU A 215 -7.51 6.97 -42.93
CA LEU A 215 -7.27 8.34 -43.39
C LEU A 215 -6.67 9.21 -42.29
N GLU A 216 -5.50 8.79 -41.82
CA GLU A 216 -4.33 9.62 -41.46
C GLU A 216 -3.34 8.71 -40.72
N GLN A 217 -2.19 8.45 -41.35
CA GLN A 217 -1.15 7.55 -40.85
C GLN A 217 -0.51 8.11 -39.57
N GLN A 218 -1.12 7.84 -38.42
CA GLN A 218 -0.37 7.69 -37.18
C GLN A 218 0.09 6.25 -37.10
N GLN A 219 1.38 6.03 -36.83
CA GLN A 219 1.98 4.71 -36.67
C GLN A 219 1.32 4.01 -35.47
N HIS A 220 0.18 3.36 -35.69
CA HIS A 220 -0.43 2.53 -34.68
C HIS A 220 0.42 1.29 -34.48
N ASP A 221 0.91 1.11 -33.25
CA ASP A 221 1.74 -0.03 -32.85
C ASP A 221 0.92 -1.32 -33.01
N THR A 222 1.16 -2.01 -34.12
CA THR A 222 0.51 -3.29 -34.45
C THR A 222 0.87 -4.42 -33.46
N ASN A 223 1.86 -4.20 -32.60
CA ASN A 223 2.32 -5.14 -31.58
C ASN A 223 1.60 -5.02 -30.22
N GLN A 224 0.67 -4.09 -30.03
CA GLN A 224 0.00 -3.94 -28.74
C GLN A 224 -1.12 -4.97 -28.55
N MET A 225 -1.07 -5.74 -27.45
CA MET A 225 -2.10 -6.70 -27.08
C MET A 225 -3.45 -6.00 -26.88
N LYS A 226 -4.49 -6.44 -27.61
CA LYS A 226 -5.81 -5.78 -27.62
C LYS A 226 -6.76 -6.26 -26.53
N HIS A 227 -6.46 -7.41 -25.93
CA HIS A 227 -7.24 -7.95 -24.82
C HIS A 227 -6.68 -7.44 -23.49
N ASP A 228 -7.44 -6.60 -22.76
CA ASP A 228 -7.01 -5.92 -21.53
C ASP A 228 -6.33 -6.84 -20.51
N GLN A 229 -6.96 -7.99 -20.20
CA GLN A 229 -6.40 -8.91 -19.21
C GLN A 229 -5.13 -9.62 -19.70
N ALA A 230 -4.99 -9.82 -21.01
CA ALA A 230 -3.78 -10.43 -21.59
C ALA A 230 -2.63 -9.42 -21.58
N ASP A 231 -2.90 -8.16 -21.96
CA ASP A 231 -1.93 -7.06 -21.89
C ASP A 231 -1.43 -6.84 -20.46
N LYS A 232 -2.34 -6.87 -19.48
CA LYS A 232 -1.99 -6.84 -18.06
C LYS A 232 -1.09 -8.02 -17.69
N LEU A 233 -1.49 -9.24 -18.02
CA LEU A 233 -0.72 -10.45 -17.70
C LEU A 233 0.70 -10.38 -18.29
N ASP A 234 0.85 -9.94 -19.54
CA ASP A 234 2.16 -9.78 -20.19
C ASP A 234 3.07 -8.81 -19.42
N CYS A 235 2.52 -7.66 -19.00
CA CYS A 235 3.28 -6.67 -18.23
C CYS A 235 3.68 -7.18 -16.83
N LEU A 236 2.81 -7.93 -16.17
CA LEU A 236 3.08 -8.51 -14.86
C LEU A 236 4.10 -9.64 -14.95
N MET A 237 3.99 -10.51 -15.96
CA MET A 237 4.98 -11.55 -16.27
C MET A 237 6.34 -10.93 -16.56
N TYR A 238 6.40 -9.87 -17.36
CA TYR A 238 7.64 -9.13 -17.62
C TYR A 238 8.30 -8.63 -16.33
N SER A 239 7.52 -8.07 -15.40
CA SER A 239 8.02 -7.57 -14.11
C SER A 239 8.64 -8.69 -13.27
N ILE A 240 8.07 -9.90 -13.29
CA ILE A 240 8.64 -11.07 -12.60
C ILE A 240 9.91 -11.55 -13.31
N PHE A 241 9.92 -11.63 -14.63
CA PHE A 241 11.09 -12.04 -15.40
C PHE A 241 12.27 -11.08 -15.19
N GLU A 242 12.01 -9.77 -15.18
CA GLU A 242 12.99 -8.75 -14.86
C GLU A 242 13.60 -8.99 -13.47
N TYR A 243 12.75 -9.23 -12.45
CA TYR A 243 13.20 -9.56 -11.10
C TYR A 243 14.05 -10.84 -11.03
N ILE A 244 13.61 -11.94 -11.66
CA ILE A 244 14.36 -13.21 -11.70
C ILE A 244 15.71 -13.00 -12.38
N THR A 245 15.73 -12.25 -13.48
CA THR A 245 16.95 -11.93 -14.23
C THR A 245 17.92 -11.14 -13.34
N ASN A 246 17.44 -10.11 -12.65
CA ASN A 246 18.26 -9.28 -11.76
C ASN A 246 18.85 -10.07 -10.59
N ILE A 247 18.11 -11.03 -10.02
CA ILE A 247 18.61 -11.86 -8.92
C ILE A 247 19.59 -12.94 -9.41
N SER A 248 19.29 -13.56 -10.55
CA SER A 248 20.16 -14.61 -11.12
C SER A 248 21.47 -14.03 -11.67
N MET A 249 21.46 -12.78 -12.13
CA MET A 249 22.63 -12.04 -12.59
C MET A 249 23.31 -11.25 -11.46
N LYS A 250 23.92 -11.92 -10.47
CA LYS A 250 24.89 -11.22 -9.59
C LYS A 250 26.14 -10.88 -10.40
N ASN A 251 26.40 -9.59 -10.63
CA ASN A 251 27.63 -9.08 -11.28
C ASN A 251 27.92 -9.70 -12.68
N GLY A 252 26.88 -9.87 -13.52
CA GLY A 252 27.05 -10.35 -14.90
C GLY A 252 27.51 -11.82 -15.03
N LYS A 253 27.43 -12.61 -13.95
CA LYS A 253 27.67 -14.06 -13.98
C LYS A 253 26.53 -14.79 -13.28
N TYR A 254 26.05 -15.88 -13.89
CA TYR A 254 25.07 -16.75 -13.26
C TYR A 254 25.62 -17.22 -11.91
N SER A 255 24.89 -16.93 -10.83
CA SER A 255 25.19 -17.51 -9.52
C SER A 255 24.99 -19.02 -9.62
N ARG A 256 26.10 -19.78 -9.64
CA ARG A 256 26.11 -21.22 -9.38
C ARG A 256 26.20 -21.46 -7.88
#